data_AF-A0A9D0KM32-F1
#
_entry.id   AF-A0A9D0KM32-F1
#
_cell.length_a   1.000
_cell.length_b   1.000
_cell.length_c   1.000
_cell.angle_alpha   90.00
_cell.angle_beta   90.00
_cell.angle_gamma   90.00
#
_symmetry.space_group_name_H-M   'P 1'
#
loop_
_entity.id
_entity.type
_entity.pdbx_description
1 polymer ?
#
loop_
_entity_poly.entity_id
_entity_poly.type
_entity_poly.pdbx_seq_one_letter_code
_entity_poly.pdbx_strand_id
1 'polypeptide(L)'
;AVTACLGARTARDVLLVDAFRELGASVIVTTEDGSLGTRGLVTQVVEQLVKDRRPAGIYGCGPLAMLDALAALSRAHRLPYQLSMEAMMRCGLGLCGACELEGRGPEGWLTCRDGPVLLNDAF
;
A
#
# COMPACT_ATOMS: atom_id res chain seq x y z
N ALA A 1 -8.28 -3.11 -16.30
CA ALA A 1 -8.64 -4.14 -15.30
C ALA A 1 -7.83 -3.89 -14.03
N VAL A 2 -8.43 -4.09 -12.85
CA VAL A 2 -7.79 -3.88 -11.55
C VAL A 2 -7.39 -5.22 -10.95
N THR A 3 -6.19 -5.30 -10.38
CA THR A 3 -5.74 -6.45 -9.60
C THR A 3 -5.57 -6.02 -8.14
N ALA A 4 -6.28 -6.68 -7.23
CA ALA A 4 -6.13 -6.49 -5.80
C ALA A 4 -5.16 -7.56 -5.26
N CYS A 5 -4.02 -7.11 -4.73
CA CYS A 5 -3.05 -7.99 -4.07
C CYS A 5 -3.22 -7.86 -2.56
N LEU A 6 -3.63 -8.95 -1.91
CA LEU A 6 -3.95 -8.99 -0.48
C LEU A 6 -2.88 -9.80 0.25
N GLY A 7 -2.11 -9.14 1.11
CA GLY A 7 -1.09 -9.77 1.94
C GLY A 7 -1.53 -9.93 3.38
N ALA A 8 -1.26 -11.08 3.97
CA ALA A 8 -1.49 -11.32 5.39
C ALA A 8 -0.41 -12.24 5.99
N ARG A 9 -0.35 -12.35 7.31
CA ARG A 9 0.57 -13.29 7.98
C ARG A 9 0.12 -14.73 7.79
N THR A 10 -1.18 -14.98 7.98
CA THR A 10 -1.81 -16.30 7.89
C THR A 10 -3.18 -16.20 7.20
N ALA A 11 -3.77 -17.33 6.81
CA ALA A 11 -5.05 -17.40 6.10
C ALA A 11 -6.21 -16.74 6.86
N ARG A 12 -6.21 -16.81 8.20
CA ARG A 12 -7.24 -16.19 9.05
C ARG A 12 -7.16 -14.66 9.09
N ASP A 13 -6.00 -14.10 8.74
CA ASP A 13 -5.76 -12.66 8.74
C ASP A 13 -6.12 -12.03 7.38
N VAL A 14 -6.45 -12.84 6.38
CA VAL A 14 -6.85 -12.37 5.05
C VAL A 14 -8.28 -11.88 5.10
N LEU A 15 -8.51 -10.64 4.66
CA LEU A 15 -9.80 -9.97 4.67
C LEU A 15 -10.23 -9.54 3.26
N LEU A 16 -11.55 -9.40 3.07
CA LEU A 16 -12.17 -8.72 1.91
C LEU A 16 -11.93 -9.36 0.53
N VAL A 17 -11.45 -10.60 0.45
CA VAL A 17 -11.22 -11.32 -0.81
C VAL A 17 -12.48 -11.31 -1.69
N ASP A 18 -13.62 -11.70 -1.12
CA ASP A 18 -14.86 -11.82 -1.88
C ASP A 18 -15.42 -10.44 -2.25
N ALA A 19 -15.31 -9.45 -1.36
CA ALA A 19 -15.71 -8.08 -1.65
C ALA A 19 -14.94 -7.49 -2.86
N PHE A 20 -13.63 -7.74 -2.98
CA PHE A 20 -12.86 -7.31 -4.15
C PHE A 20 -13.25 -8.07 -5.43
N ARG A 21 -13.56 -9.37 -5.33
CA ARG A 21 -14.03 -10.16 -6.47
C ARG A 21 -15.38 -9.68 -6.97
N GLU A 22 -16.31 -9.37 -6.07
CA GLU A 22 -17.63 -8.84 -6.38
C GLU A 22 -17.57 -7.47 -7.09
N LEU A 23 -16.56 -6.65 -6.76
CA LEU A 23 -16.25 -5.40 -7.47
C LEU A 23 -15.57 -5.63 -8.84
N GLY A 24 -15.34 -6.89 -9.24
CA GLY A 24 -14.74 -7.25 -10.52
C GLY A 24 -13.22 -7.19 -10.56
N ALA A 25 -12.54 -7.07 -9.41
CA ALA A 25 -11.08 -7.12 -9.35
C ALA A 25 -10.57 -8.57 -9.51
N SER A 26 -9.45 -8.73 -10.21
CA SER A 26 -8.67 -9.95 -10.09
C SER A 26 -7.98 -9.96 -8.72
N VAL A 27 -8.21 -10.98 -7.90
CA VAL A 27 -7.66 -11.03 -6.53
C VAL A 27 -6.52 -12.03 -6.45
N ILE A 28 -5.38 -11.57 -5.94
CA ILE A 28 -4.23 -12.42 -5.60
C ILE A 28 -4.02 -12.33 -4.10
N VAL A 29 -3.93 -13.47 -3.44
CA VAL A 29 -3.71 -13.56 -2.00
C VAL A 29 -2.30 -14.08 -1.74
N THR A 30 -1.60 -13.46 -0.79
CA THR A 30 -0.33 -13.95 -0.27
C THR A 30 -0.40 -14.11 1.25
N THR A 31 0.19 -15.20 1.75
CA THR A 31 0.38 -15.41 3.19
C THR A 31 1.83 -15.69 3.51
N GLU A 32 2.36 -15.11 4.58
CA GLU A 32 3.77 -15.31 4.96
C GLU A 32 4.07 -16.78 5.30
N ASP A 33 3.12 -17.47 5.94
CA ASP A 33 3.21 -18.89 6.28
C ASP A 33 2.81 -19.84 5.12
N GLY A 34 2.21 -19.32 4.05
CA GLY A 34 1.73 -20.10 2.91
C GLY A 34 0.42 -20.85 3.14
N SER A 35 -0.31 -20.53 4.21
CA SER A 35 -1.60 -21.16 4.55
C SER A 35 -2.73 -20.83 3.55
N LEU A 36 -2.62 -19.76 2.77
CA LEU A 36 -3.54 -19.41 1.70
C LEU A 36 -2.85 -18.65 0.57
N GLY A 37 -3.14 -19.02 -0.68
CA GLY A 37 -2.59 -18.36 -1.86
C GLY A 37 -1.08 -18.59 -2.01
N THR A 38 -0.36 -17.58 -2.47
CA THR A 38 1.10 -17.66 -2.66
C THR A 38 1.82 -17.41 -1.34
N ARG A 39 2.80 -18.25 -1.01
CA ARG A 39 3.64 -18.02 0.17
C ARG A 39 4.58 -16.83 -0.05
N GLY A 40 4.63 -15.90 0.89
CA GLY A 40 5.55 -14.77 0.91
C GLY A 40 4.89 -13.41 1.13
N LEU A 41 5.66 -12.35 0.87
CA LEU A 41 5.19 -10.98 1.01
C LEU A 41 4.45 -10.53 -0.25
N VAL A 42 3.39 -9.75 -0.06
CA VAL A 42 2.58 -9.21 -1.17
C VAL A 42 3.41 -8.37 -2.14
N THR A 43 4.44 -7.67 -1.63
CA THR A 43 5.36 -6.85 -2.42
C THR A 43 6.12 -7.66 -3.48
N GLN A 44 6.42 -8.93 -3.22
CA GLN A 44 7.08 -9.83 -4.17
C GLN A 44 6.16 -10.15 -5.36
N VAL A 45 4.88 -10.39 -5.09
CA VAL A 45 3.87 -10.60 -6.14
C VAL A 45 3.63 -9.33 -6.94
N VAL A 46 3.57 -8.17 -6.27
CA VAL A 46 3.42 -6.88 -6.97
C VAL A 46 4.63 -6.63 -7.88
N GLU A 47 5.85 -6.93 -7.44
CA GLU A 47 7.05 -6.82 -8.27
C GLU A 47 6.97 -7.70 -9.54
N GLN A 48 6.51 -8.95 -9.40
CA GLN A 48 6.29 -9.83 -10.55
C GLN A 48 5.24 -9.25 -11.52
N LEU A 49 4.11 -8.78 -11.01
CA LEU A 49 3.08 -8.15 -11.85
C LEU A 49 3.58 -6.90 -12.58
N VAL A 50 4.43 -6.11 -11.93
CA VAL A 50 5.05 -4.94 -12.54
C VAL A 50 5.94 -5.34 -13.72
N LYS A 51 6.72 -6.41 -13.59
CA LYS A 51 7.58 -6.93 -14.67
C LYS A 51 6.77 -7.53 -15.81
N ASP A 52 5.72 -8.28 -15.50
CA ASP A 52 4.97 -9.05 -16.50
C ASP A 52 3.94 -8.20 -17.25
N ARG A 53 3.27 -7.28 -16.55
CA ARG A 53 2.08 -6.58 -17.08
C ARG A 53 2.20 -5.07 -17.08
N ARG A 54 3.15 -4.51 -16.34
CA ARG A 54 3.39 -3.07 -16.17
C ARG A 54 2.09 -2.27 -15.93
N PRO A 55 1.56 -2.24 -14.69
CA PRO A 55 0.30 -1.57 -14.38
C PRO A 55 0.38 -0.06 -14.65
N ALA A 56 -0.77 0.58 -14.86
CA ALA A 56 -0.85 2.04 -15.04
C ALA A 56 -0.51 2.83 -13.78
N GLY A 57 -0.61 2.21 -12.60
CA GLY A 57 -0.21 2.78 -11.32
C GLY A 57 -0.39 1.79 -10.18
N ILE A 58 0.18 2.12 -9.02
CA ILE A 58 0.13 1.31 -7.80
C ILE A 58 -0.60 2.08 -6.70
N TYR A 59 -1.52 1.41 -6.02
CA TYR A 59 -2.21 1.95 -4.84
C TYR A 59 -1.89 1.03 -3.66
N GLY A 60 -1.53 1.59 -2.52
CA GLY A 60 -1.10 0.81 -1.36
C GLY A 60 -1.62 1.38 -0.04
N CYS A 61 -2.08 0.49 0.83
CA CYS A 61 -2.35 0.77 2.24
C CYS A 61 -1.90 -0.44 3.06
N GLY A 62 -1.21 -0.21 4.17
CA GLY A 62 -0.71 -1.28 5.03
C GLY A 62 0.53 -0.86 5.81
N PRO A 63 1.29 -1.83 6.36
CA PRO A 63 2.45 -1.54 7.21
C PRO A 63 3.47 -0.65 6.50
N LEU A 64 4.11 0.25 7.25
CA LEU A 64 5.04 1.24 6.70
C LEU A 64 6.17 0.61 5.85
N ALA A 65 6.75 -0.50 6.30
CA ALA A 65 7.79 -1.22 5.55
C ALA A 65 7.28 -1.77 4.20
N MET A 66 5.99 -2.13 4.11
CA MET A 66 5.37 -2.55 2.86
C MET A 66 5.22 -1.36 1.91
N LEU A 67 4.77 -0.21 2.43
CA LEU A 67 4.64 1.03 1.65
C LEU A 67 6.01 1.52 1.13
N ASP A 68 7.06 1.42 1.95
CA ASP A 68 8.45 1.69 1.56
C ASP A 68 8.90 0.86 0.37
N ALA A 69 8.63 -0.45 0.42
CA ALA A 69 8.95 -1.35 -0.67
C ALA A 69 8.16 -1.02 -1.95
N LEU A 70 6.87 -0.68 -1.83
CA LEU A 70 6.04 -0.29 -2.97
C LEU A 70 6.50 1.04 -3.60
N ALA A 71 6.88 2.03 -2.78
CA ALA A 71 7.42 3.28 -3.29
C ALA A 71 8.76 3.09 -4.01
N ALA A 72 9.68 2.33 -3.41
CA ALA A 72 10.96 2.00 -4.03
C ALA A 72 10.77 1.27 -5.37
N LEU A 73 9.88 0.28 -5.41
CA LEU A 73 9.51 -0.44 -6.63
C LEU A 73 8.92 0.51 -7.69
N SER A 74 7.98 1.36 -7.29
CA SER A 74 7.31 2.29 -8.20
C SER A 74 8.30 3.29 -8.80
N ARG A 75 9.21 3.85 -7.99
CA ARG A 75 10.29 4.75 -8.45
C ARG A 75 11.24 4.04 -9.41
N ALA A 76 11.68 2.82 -9.09
CA ALA A 76 12.56 2.04 -9.95
C ALA A 76 11.96 1.76 -11.33
N HIS A 77 10.64 1.55 -11.41
CA HIS A 77 9.93 1.27 -12.66
C HIS A 77 9.24 2.49 -13.30
N ARG A 78 9.41 3.68 -12.71
CA ARG A 78 8.75 4.94 -13.13
C ARG A 78 7.24 4.78 -13.28
N LEU A 79 6.62 4.16 -12.27
CA LEU A 79 5.17 3.97 -12.19
C LEU A 79 4.54 5.04 -11.29
N PRO A 80 3.39 5.62 -11.67
CA PRO A 80 2.59 6.42 -10.76
C PRO A 80 2.19 5.61 -9.53
N TYR A 81 2.18 6.24 -8.36
CA TYR A 81 1.75 5.56 -7.14
C TYR A 81 1.04 6.47 -6.15
N GLN A 82 0.18 5.85 -5.34
CA GLN A 82 -0.55 6.48 -4.25
C GLN A 82 -0.46 5.58 -3.02
N LEU A 83 0.08 6.10 -1.93
CA LEU A 83 0.28 5.33 -0.70
C LEU A 83 -0.44 6.01 0.45
N SER A 84 -1.42 5.31 1.03
CA SER A 84 -2.12 5.75 2.23
C SER A 84 -1.24 5.51 3.44
N MET A 85 -0.68 6.59 3.97
CA MET A 85 0.25 6.59 5.09
C MET A 85 -0.51 6.57 6.41
N GLU A 86 0.09 5.92 7.40
CA GLU A 86 -0.38 5.93 8.78
C GLU A 86 0.58 6.76 9.64
N ALA A 87 0.03 7.51 10.59
CA ALA A 87 0.79 8.29 11.56
C ALA A 87 0.03 8.33 12.89
N MET A 88 0.72 8.64 13.98
CA MET A 88 0.07 8.81 15.27
C MET A 88 -0.84 10.03 15.24
N MET A 89 -2.15 9.82 15.39
CA MET A 89 -3.14 10.90 15.33
C MET A 89 -3.69 11.19 16.72
N ARG A 90 -3.69 12.48 17.10
CA ARG A 90 -4.35 12.96 18.32
C ARG A 90 -5.60 13.76 18.00
N CYS A 91 -5.46 14.93 17.39
CA CYS A 91 -6.62 15.78 17.09
C CYS A 91 -7.41 15.36 15.84
N GLY A 92 -6.75 14.76 14.83
CA GLY A 92 -7.38 14.36 13.57
C GLY A 92 -7.85 15.51 12.66
N LEU A 93 -7.54 16.77 13.01
CA LEU A 93 -8.05 17.98 12.33
C LEU A 93 -6.94 18.96 11.93
N GLY A 94 -5.67 18.54 11.98
CA GLY A 94 -4.52 19.34 11.56
C GLY A 94 -4.05 20.42 12.54
N LEU A 95 -4.47 20.35 13.81
CA LEU A 95 -4.17 21.38 14.83
C LEU A 95 -2.92 21.07 15.66
N CYS A 96 -2.73 19.81 16.05
CA CYS A 96 -1.72 19.47 17.06
C CYS A 96 -0.36 19.03 16.50
N GLY A 97 -0.22 18.86 15.18
CA GLY A 97 1.02 18.41 14.54
C GLY A 97 1.41 16.93 14.78
N ALA A 98 0.80 16.24 15.74
CA ALA A 98 1.19 14.88 16.14
C ALA A 98 1.25 13.83 15.01
N CYS A 99 0.51 14.05 13.91
CA CYS A 99 0.48 13.16 12.74
C CYS A 99 1.38 13.65 11.60
N GLU A 100 2.42 14.43 11.89
CA GLU A 100 3.42 14.82 10.91
C GLU A 100 4.20 13.59 10.43
N LEU A 101 4.41 13.49 9.11
CA LEU A 101 5.21 12.42 8.50
C LEU A 101 6.68 12.82 8.40
N GLU A 102 7.38 12.82 9.54
CA GLU A 102 8.81 13.16 9.60
C GLU A 102 9.65 12.30 8.64
N GLY A 103 10.36 12.96 7.73
CA GLY A 103 11.23 12.31 6.74
C GLY A 103 10.50 11.47 5.68
N ARG A 104 9.17 11.57 5.60
CA ARG A 104 8.32 10.75 4.74
C ARG A 104 7.28 11.62 4.05
N GLY A 105 7.78 12.42 3.12
CA GLY A 105 7.03 13.37 2.31
C GLY A 105 7.39 14.83 2.60
N PRO A 106 6.55 15.78 2.18
CA PRO A 106 6.84 17.19 2.36
C PRO A 106 7.00 17.55 3.85
N GLU A 107 7.93 18.45 4.17
CA GLU A 107 8.10 18.97 5.53
C GLU A 107 6.79 19.61 6.03
N GLY A 108 6.39 19.33 7.28
CA GLY A 108 5.13 19.81 7.83
C GLY A 108 3.88 19.06 7.33
N TRP A 109 4.03 17.98 6.56
CA TRP A 109 2.89 17.21 6.05
C TRP A 109 2.14 16.49 7.17
N LEU A 110 0.91 16.91 7.43
CA LEU A 110 0.04 16.34 8.44
C LEU A 110 -0.89 15.28 7.82
N THR A 111 -0.72 14.01 8.16
CA THR A 111 -1.53 12.90 7.60
C THR A 111 -3.04 13.12 7.71
N CYS A 112 -3.53 13.74 8.81
CA CYS A 112 -4.97 13.96 8.99
C CYS A 112 -5.56 15.17 8.23
N ARG A 113 -4.72 16.07 7.70
CA ARG A 113 -5.15 17.29 6.99
C ARG A 113 -4.72 17.29 5.53
N ASP A 114 -3.44 17.00 5.30
CA ASP A 114 -2.81 17.05 3.99
C ASP A 114 -2.87 15.67 3.30
N GLY A 115 -2.75 14.60 4.09
CA GLY A 115 -2.87 13.21 3.65
C GLY A 115 -4.30 12.65 3.68
N PRO A 116 -4.48 11.33 3.98
CA PRO A 116 -3.44 10.35 4.35
C PRO A 116 -2.65 9.83 3.15
N VAL A 117 -3.09 10.12 1.93
CA VAL A 117 -2.49 9.59 0.70
C VAL A 117 -1.37 10.50 0.22
N LEU A 118 -0.17 9.95 0.09
CA LEU A 118 0.93 10.58 -0.62
C LEU A 118 0.90 10.19 -2.10
N LEU A 119 1.12 11.18 -2.97
CA LEU A 119 1.12 11.03 -4.42
C LEU A 119 2.56 11.07 -4.95
N ASN A 120 2.95 10.05 -5.71
CA ASN A 120 4.23 9.99 -6.44
C ASN A 120 5.43 10.41 -5.55
N ASP A 121 6.30 11.27 -6.11
CA ASP A 121 7.57 11.79 -5.57
C ASP A 121 7.46 12.51 -4.22
N ALA A 122 6.25 12.69 -3.70
CA ALA A 122 6.03 13.16 -2.34
C ALA A 122 6.40 12.10 -1.27
N PHE A 123 7.17 11.05 -1.63
CA PHE A 123 7.66 10.00 -0.75
C PHE A 123 9.05 9.49 -1.17
#